data_AF-A0AAE1T0E7-F1
#
_entry.id   AF-A0AAE1T0E7-F1
#
_cell.length_a   1.000
_cell.length_b   1.000
_cell.length_c   1.000
_cell.angle_alpha   90.00
_cell.angle_beta   90.00
_cell.angle_gamma   90.00
#
_symmetry.space_group_name_H-M   'P 1'
#
loop_
_entity.id
_entity.type
_entity.pdbx_description
1 polymer ?
#
loop_
_entity_poly.entity_id
_entity_poly.type
_entity_poly.pdbx_seq_one_letter_code
_entity_poly.pdbx_strand_id
1 'polypeptide(L)'
;MRAFNQKRQFLVEQGHFEQRMKDIMLREEKIKDRLEELESREKHCEDRSKELGEKEKQLTAITVAFIKTEPTKDVAVDRINTIVGNSAVTTSVVIMDGKSLQTFLNEHQKELDFMSDDVFEALQMSPNPAKLVLDAMEGFYPPHFRKRETEFEGFVQNLLTKQQHLEAIRYAYAFGLVEHFPPSAILKDYLECVDCNYVDVYEKETCSVQEKIEAIERSVASVRAVIRCILDYKLQSQYPVEQLEEQIELLTRQKEDQAALSVICVAKKPEQANVNQMGSTNPSIPTGTLSSASFSATAPFTP
;
A
#
# COMPACT_ATOMS: atom_id res chain seq x y z
N MET A 1 34.36 -26.00 32.41
CA MET A 1 34.08 -25.10 31.27
C MET A 1 32.59 -24.81 31.04
N ARG A 2 31.70 -25.81 30.99
CA ARG A 2 30.27 -25.61 30.69
C ARG A 2 29.52 -24.64 31.63
N ALA A 3 29.69 -24.80 32.96
CA ALA A 3 29.06 -23.92 33.96
C ALA A 3 29.54 -22.46 33.88
N PHE A 4 30.80 -22.23 33.47
CA PHE A 4 31.35 -20.89 33.28
C PHE A 4 30.73 -20.18 32.06
N ASN A 5 30.54 -20.91 30.96
CA ASN A 5 29.88 -20.37 29.76
C ASN A 5 28.40 -20.08 30.01
N GLN A 6 27.69 -20.94 30.75
CA GLN A 6 26.30 -20.69 31.15
C GLN A 6 26.17 -19.45 32.04
N LYS A 7 27.08 -19.27 33.01
CA LYS A 7 27.08 -18.08 33.88
C LYS A 7 27.35 -16.79 33.09
N ARG A 8 28.25 -16.84 32.10
CA ARG A 8 28.48 -15.69 31.19
C ARG A 8 27.27 -15.37 30.33
N GLN A 9 26.61 -16.39 29.76
CA GLN A 9 25.42 -16.22 28.95
C GLN A 9 24.28 -15.58 29.74
N PHE A 10 24.04 -16.05 30.97
CA PHE A 10 23.02 -15.48 31.87
C PHE A 10 23.28 -14.00 32.18
N LEU A 11 24.53 -13.61 32.44
CA LEU A 11 24.87 -12.21 32.71
C LEU A 11 24.64 -11.30 31.50
N VAL A 12 24.88 -11.80 30.28
CA VAL A 12 24.62 -11.07 29.04
C VAL A 12 23.11 -10.90 28.84
N GLU A 13 22.33 -11.96 29.03
CA GLU A 13 20.86 -11.91 28.94
C GLU A 13 20.25 -10.98 29.99
N GLN A 14 20.78 -10.98 31.22
CA GLN A 14 20.38 -10.05 32.28
C GLN A 14 20.63 -8.59 31.88
N GLY A 15 21.78 -8.29 31.27
CA GLY A 15 22.08 -6.95 30.74
C GLY A 15 21.14 -6.53 29.61
N HIS A 16 20.81 -7.43 28.70
CA HIS A 16 19.83 -7.16 27.63
C HIS A 16 18.43 -6.90 28.17
N PHE A 17 18.01 -7.63 29.20
CA PHE A 17 16.73 -7.41 29.86
C PHE A 17 16.68 -6.04 30.54
N GLU A 18 17.73 -5.66 31.26
CA GLU A 18 17.81 -4.36 31.92
C GLU A 18 17.77 -3.20 30.91
N GLN A 19 18.47 -3.35 29.78
CA GLN A 19 18.41 -2.36 28.70
C GLN A 19 17.01 -2.26 28.10
N ARG A 20 16.35 -3.41 27.85
CA ARG A 20 14.98 -3.43 27.32
C ARG A 20 14.00 -2.78 28.29
N MET A 21 14.19 -2.95 29.60
CA MET A 21 13.37 -2.30 30.62
C MET A 21 13.51 -0.78 30.58
N LYS A 22 14.74 -0.27 30.47
CA LYS A 22 15.01 1.18 30.33
C LYS A 22 14.38 1.74 29.05
N ASP A 23 14.48 1.02 27.94
CA ASP A 23 13.88 1.44 26.67
C ASP A 23 12.35 1.47 26.74
N ILE A 24 11.72 0.53 27.45
CA ILE A 24 10.26 0.51 27.66
C ILE A 24 9.82 1.69 28.52
N MET A 25 10.49 1.93 29.63
CA MET A 25 10.20 3.05 30.53
C MET A 25 10.28 4.40 29.78
N LEU A 26 11.33 4.59 28.97
CA LEU A 26 11.49 5.81 28.17
C LEU A 26 10.39 5.94 27.10
N ARG A 27 9.96 4.82 26.49
CA ARG A 27 8.85 4.83 25.53
C ARG A 27 7.52 5.15 26.20
N GLU A 28 7.29 4.65 27.40
CA GLU A 28 6.08 4.94 28.19
C GLU A 28 5.98 6.43 28.53
N GLU A 29 7.08 7.04 28.98
CA GLU A 29 7.17 8.47 29.25
C GLU A 29 6.87 9.30 27.97
N LYS A 30 7.50 8.93 26.85
CA LYS A 30 7.23 9.58 25.56
C LYS A 30 5.78 9.43 25.09
N ILE A 31 5.12 8.31 25.40
CA ILE A 31 3.70 8.11 25.08
C ILE A 31 2.83 9.02 25.94
N LYS A 32 3.17 9.20 27.22
CA LYS A 32 2.47 10.11 28.12
C LYS A 32 2.54 11.56 27.60
N ASP A 33 3.73 12.04 27.26
CA ASP A 33 3.90 13.41 26.74
C ASP A 33 3.07 13.65 25.47
N ARG A 34 3.07 12.67 24.55
CA ARG A 34 2.26 12.75 23.32
C ARG A 34 0.76 12.72 23.58
N LEU A 35 0.32 12.06 24.64
CA LEU A 35 -1.10 11.99 25.01
C LEU A 35 -1.57 13.36 25.52
N GLU A 36 -0.78 14.00 26.39
CA GLU A 36 -1.05 15.36 26.88
C GLU A 36 -1.04 16.39 25.72
N GLU A 37 -0.10 16.27 24.77
CA GLU A 37 -0.08 17.11 23.56
C GLU A 37 -1.37 16.93 22.73
N LEU A 38 -1.78 15.69 22.50
CA LEU A 38 -2.98 15.39 21.71
C LEU A 38 -4.26 15.88 22.38
N GLU A 39 -4.37 15.75 23.71
CA GLU A 39 -5.50 16.27 24.48
C GLU A 39 -5.60 17.80 24.34
N SER A 40 -4.47 18.51 24.43
CA SER A 40 -4.45 19.97 24.22
C SER A 40 -4.87 20.36 22.80
N ARG A 41 -4.50 19.56 21.80
CA ARG A 41 -4.84 19.79 20.39
C ARG A 41 -6.30 19.48 20.08
N GLU A 42 -6.86 18.44 20.67
CA GLU A 42 -8.28 18.09 20.57
C GLU A 42 -9.14 19.23 21.10
N LYS A 43 -8.81 19.74 22.29
CA LYS A 43 -9.50 20.88 22.89
C LYS A 43 -9.51 22.10 21.96
N HIS A 44 -8.37 22.43 21.35
CA HIS A 44 -8.27 23.52 20.38
C HIS A 44 -9.15 23.29 19.13
N CYS A 45 -9.19 22.05 18.61
CA CYS A 45 -10.08 21.72 17.49
C CYS A 45 -11.56 21.84 17.86
N GLU A 46 -11.94 21.46 19.08
CA GLU A 46 -13.31 21.59 19.56
C GLU A 46 -13.73 23.06 19.69
N ASP A 47 -12.87 23.91 20.22
CA ASP A 47 -13.11 25.36 20.31
C ASP A 47 -13.28 25.98 18.93
N ARG A 48 -12.42 25.61 17.96
CA ARG A 48 -12.54 26.06 16.57
C ARG A 48 -13.82 25.59 15.89
N SER A 49 -14.31 24.39 16.21
CA SER A 49 -15.57 23.87 15.69
C SER A 49 -16.77 24.69 16.20
N LYS A 50 -16.76 25.07 17.48
CA LYS A 50 -17.79 25.93 18.07
C LYS A 50 -17.83 27.31 17.40
N GLU A 51 -16.65 27.92 17.20
CA GLU A 51 -16.53 29.21 16.50
C GLU A 51 -17.09 29.15 15.06
N LEU A 52 -16.78 28.09 14.32
CA LEU A 52 -17.30 27.89 12.97
C LEU A 52 -18.83 27.72 12.95
N GLY A 53 -19.40 27.00 13.94
CA GLY A 53 -20.85 26.87 14.09
C GLY A 53 -21.55 28.22 14.36
N GLU A 54 -20.90 29.13 15.08
CA GLU A 54 -21.41 30.49 15.27
C GLU A 54 -21.33 31.32 13.98
N LYS A 55 -20.24 31.19 13.22
CA LYS A 55 -20.08 31.84 11.90
C LYS A 55 -21.11 31.32 10.89
N GLU A 56 -21.42 30.03 10.91
CA GLU A 56 -22.45 29.42 10.05
C GLU A 56 -23.86 29.95 10.37
N LYS A 57 -24.19 30.10 11.67
CA LYS A 57 -25.44 30.71 12.12
C LYS A 57 -25.55 32.18 11.68
N GLN A 58 -24.44 32.92 11.68
CA GLN A 58 -24.41 34.29 11.18
C GLN A 58 -24.62 34.36 9.66
N LEU A 59 -23.96 33.47 8.90
CA LEU A 59 -24.13 33.39 7.44
C LEU A 59 -25.56 33.01 7.05
N THR A 60 -26.15 32.02 7.71
CA THR A 60 -27.56 31.63 7.45
C THR A 60 -28.54 32.74 7.79
N ALA A 61 -28.31 33.52 8.85
CA ALA A 61 -29.13 34.70 9.17
C ALA A 61 -29.05 35.79 8.08
N ILE A 62 -27.84 36.03 7.54
CA ILE A 62 -27.63 36.96 6.42
C ILE A 62 -28.35 36.46 5.15
N THR A 63 -28.27 35.16 4.85
CA THR A 63 -28.95 34.55 3.69
C THR A 63 -30.47 34.68 3.79
N VAL A 64 -31.06 34.45 4.96
CA VAL A 64 -32.52 34.59 5.17
C VAL A 64 -32.95 36.07 5.07
N ALA A 65 -32.13 37.02 5.50
CA ALA A 65 -32.40 38.44 5.33
C ALA A 65 -32.42 38.87 3.85
N PHE A 66 -31.58 38.27 3.00
CA PHE A 66 -31.50 38.57 1.57
C PHE A 66 -32.66 38.03 0.72
N ILE A 67 -33.42 37.04 1.22
CA ILE A 67 -34.56 36.43 0.50
C ILE A 67 -35.87 37.24 0.70
N LYS A 68 -35.88 38.27 1.57
CA LYS A 68 -37.09 39.05 1.89
C LYS A 68 -37.35 40.26 0.97
N THR A 69 -36.61 40.40 -0.12
CA THR A 69 -36.90 41.37 -1.19
C THR A 69 -37.18 40.64 -2.48
N GLU A 70 -38.42 40.73 -2.97
CA GLU A 70 -38.82 40.21 -4.28
C GLU A 70 -37.95 40.79 -5.42
N PRO A 71 -37.68 40.02 -6.49
CA PRO A 71 -36.95 40.52 -7.64
C PRO A 71 -37.92 41.17 -8.63
N THR A 72 -38.06 42.50 -8.57
CA THR A 72 -38.57 43.28 -9.71
C THR A 72 -37.42 43.60 -10.67
N LYS A 73 -37.52 43.08 -11.90
CA LYS A 73 -36.43 42.95 -12.89
C LYS A 73 -35.91 44.25 -13.52
N ASP A 74 -36.38 45.43 -13.13
CA ASP A 74 -36.03 46.69 -13.81
C ASP A 74 -35.18 47.69 -13.00
N VAL A 75 -34.73 47.35 -11.79
CA VAL A 75 -34.00 48.30 -10.91
C VAL A 75 -32.50 47.99 -10.79
N ALA A 76 -32.02 46.92 -11.42
CA ALA A 76 -30.65 46.42 -11.22
C ALA A 76 -29.55 47.32 -11.85
N VAL A 77 -29.86 48.02 -12.94
CA VAL A 77 -28.84 48.78 -13.69
C VAL A 77 -28.44 50.07 -12.95
N ASP A 78 -29.37 50.69 -12.22
CA ASP A 78 -29.13 51.99 -11.55
C ASP A 78 -28.41 51.83 -10.19
N ARG A 79 -28.58 50.68 -9.53
CA ARG A 79 -27.89 50.36 -8.26
C ARG A 79 -26.42 49.98 -8.45
N ILE A 80 -26.06 49.37 -9.57
CA ILE A 80 -24.67 49.00 -9.88
C ILE A 80 -23.81 50.27 -10.06
N ASN A 81 -24.32 51.29 -10.75
CA ASN A 81 -23.61 52.56 -10.96
C ASN A 81 -23.39 53.39 -9.69
N THR A 82 -24.17 53.16 -8.62
CA THR A 82 -24.06 53.93 -7.37
C THR A 82 -23.06 53.30 -6.39
N ILE A 83 -22.79 51.99 -6.52
CA ILE A 83 -21.89 51.22 -5.63
C ILE A 83 -20.49 51.10 -6.23
N VAL A 84 -20.40 50.98 -7.56
CA VAL A 84 -19.15 50.83 -8.30
C VAL A 84 -18.47 52.20 -8.40
N GLY A 85 -17.68 52.53 -7.38
CA GLY A 85 -16.56 53.45 -7.56
C GLY A 85 -15.65 52.93 -8.69
N ASN A 86 -15.05 53.86 -9.43
CA ASN A 86 -14.32 53.71 -10.70
C ASN A 86 -13.22 52.63 -10.77
N SER A 87 -13.55 51.35 -10.63
CA SER A 87 -12.66 50.23 -10.98
C SER A 87 -13.39 49.29 -11.94
N ALA A 88 -12.84 49.15 -13.15
CA ALA A 88 -13.38 48.28 -14.19
C ALA A 88 -13.38 46.79 -13.79
N VAL A 89 -12.60 46.42 -12.78
CA VAL A 89 -12.42 45.06 -12.26
C VAL A 89 -13.66 44.58 -11.51
N THR A 90 -14.22 45.41 -10.62
CA THR A 90 -15.37 45.05 -9.78
C THR A 90 -16.67 44.95 -10.59
N THR A 91 -16.81 45.76 -11.63
CA THR A 91 -17.97 45.72 -12.54
C THR A 91 -17.99 44.45 -13.39
N SER A 92 -16.79 43.97 -13.77
CA SER A 92 -16.66 42.80 -14.65
C SER A 92 -16.94 41.50 -13.89
N VAL A 93 -16.35 41.31 -12.69
CA VAL A 93 -16.48 40.06 -11.91
C VAL A 93 -17.90 39.85 -11.35
N VAL A 94 -18.65 40.91 -11.04
CA VAL A 94 -20.03 40.80 -10.49
C VAL A 94 -21.04 40.23 -11.51
N ILE A 95 -20.73 40.25 -12.82
CA ILE A 95 -21.62 39.79 -13.90
C ILE A 95 -21.10 38.49 -14.55
N MET A 96 -19.93 37.98 -14.16
CA MET A 96 -19.25 36.87 -14.84
C MET A 96 -19.75 35.48 -14.42
N ASP A 97 -19.78 34.55 -15.38
CA ASP A 97 -19.87 33.11 -15.14
C ASP A 97 -18.47 32.53 -14.83
N GLY A 98 -18.40 31.29 -14.33
CA GLY A 98 -17.13 30.67 -13.92
C GLY A 98 -16.09 30.62 -15.04
N LYS A 99 -16.51 30.46 -16.30
CA LYS A 99 -15.62 30.45 -17.48
C LYS A 99 -15.04 31.83 -17.78
N SER A 100 -15.85 32.87 -17.63
CA SER A 100 -15.38 34.25 -17.80
C SER A 100 -14.40 34.63 -16.70
N LEU A 101 -14.70 34.25 -15.44
CA LEU A 101 -13.78 34.45 -14.32
C LEU A 101 -12.44 33.73 -14.55
N GLN A 102 -12.48 32.48 -14.99
CA GLN A 102 -11.29 31.70 -15.33
C GLN A 102 -10.44 32.38 -16.42
N THR A 103 -11.09 32.90 -17.46
CA THR A 103 -10.41 33.59 -18.58
C THR A 103 -9.73 34.87 -18.10
N PHE A 104 -10.44 35.66 -17.28
CA PHE A 104 -9.93 36.88 -16.67
C PHE A 104 -8.70 36.64 -15.78
N LEU A 105 -8.77 35.64 -14.89
CA LEU A 105 -7.65 35.30 -14.00
C LEU A 105 -6.43 34.81 -14.79
N ASN A 106 -6.65 34.09 -15.90
CA ASN A 106 -5.57 33.64 -16.78
C ASN A 106 -4.95 34.80 -17.58
N GLU A 107 -5.77 35.73 -18.06
CA GLU A 107 -5.31 36.92 -18.81
C GLU A 107 -4.47 37.85 -17.93
N HIS A 108 -4.87 38.02 -16.67
CA HIS A 108 -4.19 38.90 -15.72
C HIS A 108 -3.23 38.16 -14.78
N GLN A 109 -2.76 36.96 -15.13
CA GLN A 109 -1.98 36.09 -14.24
C GLN A 109 -0.78 36.80 -13.56
N LYS A 110 -0.11 37.72 -14.25
CA LYS A 110 1.07 38.45 -13.75
C LYS A 110 0.75 39.58 -12.78
N GLU A 111 -0.50 40.03 -12.79
CA GLU A 111 -1.01 41.16 -11.99
C GLU A 111 -1.90 40.67 -10.85
N LEU A 112 -2.18 39.36 -10.79
CA LEU A 112 -3.02 38.70 -9.77
C LEU A 112 -2.65 39.07 -8.34
N ASP A 113 -1.35 39.21 -8.04
CA ASP A 113 -0.89 39.57 -6.71
C ASP A 113 -1.43 40.95 -6.26
N PHE A 114 -1.57 41.90 -7.20
CA PHE A 114 -2.04 43.26 -6.92
C PHE A 114 -3.56 43.42 -6.98
N MET A 115 -4.23 42.60 -7.78
CA MET A 115 -5.70 42.60 -7.93
C MET A 115 -6.39 41.53 -7.07
N SER A 116 -5.65 40.80 -6.23
CA SER A 116 -6.18 39.72 -5.39
C SER A 116 -7.26 40.21 -4.43
N ASP A 117 -7.07 41.39 -3.86
CA ASP A 117 -8.06 42.07 -3.00
C ASP A 117 -9.32 42.44 -3.78
N ASP A 118 -9.17 42.98 -5.00
CA ASP A 118 -10.29 43.35 -5.88
C ASP A 118 -11.08 42.11 -6.36
N VAL A 119 -10.38 41.02 -6.70
CA VAL A 119 -10.98 39.74 -7.07
C VAL A 119 -11.73 39.15 -5.87
N PHE A 120 -11.13 39.22 -4.68
CA PHE A 120 -11.75 38.74 -3.45
C PHE A 120 -13.00 39.54 -3.08
N GLU A 121 -12.97 40.87 -3.17
CA GLU A 121 -14.12 41.73 -2.96
C GLU A 121 -15.23 41.40 -3.97
N ALA A 122 -14.89 41.25 -5.24
CA ALA A 122 -15.88 40.97 -6.26
C ALA A 122 -16.48 39.55 -6.16
N LEU A 123 -15.74 38.56 -5.65
CA LEU A 123 -16.28 37.26 -5.28
C LEU A 123 -17.29 37.37 -4.14
N GLN A 124 -17.04 38.19 -3.12
CA GLN A 124 -17.99 38.42 -2.02
C GLN A 124 -19.29 39.08 -2.49
N MET A 125 -19.21 39.90 -3.53
CA MET A 125 -20.37 40.55 -4.16
C MET A 125 -21.16 39.60 -5.06
N SER A 126 -20.65 38.41 -5.36
CA SER A 126 -21.36 37.39 -6.13
C SER A 126 -22.53 36.82 -5.30
N PRO A 127 -23.73 36.60 -5.91
CA PRO A 127 -24.84 35.95 -5.23
C PRO A 127 -24.57 34.52 -4.76
N ASN A 128 -23.62 33.81 -5.41
CA ASN A 128 -23.21 32.47 -5.04
C ASN A 128 -21.71 32.24 -5.33
N PRO A 129 -20.82 32.70 -4.43
CA PRO A 129 -19.38 32.62 -4.64
C PRO A 129 -18.87 31.18 -4.74
N ALA A 130 -19.43 30.27 -3.94
CA ALA A 130 -19.03 28.86 -3.94
C ALA A 130 -19.30 28.21 -5.31
N LYS A 131 -20.49 28.44 -5.88
CA LYS A 131 -20.82 27.95 -7.21
C LYS A 131 -19.94 28.57 -8.28
N LEU A 132 -19.71 29.89 -8.22
CA LEU A 132 -18.88 30.59 -9.21
C LEU A 132 -17.43 30.05 -9.23
N VAL A 133 -16.85 29.80 -8.05
CA VAL A 133 -15.52 29.19 -7.92
C VAL A 133 -15.51 27.75 -8.46
N LEU A 134 -16.54 26.94 -8.14
CA LEU A 134 -16.64 25.57 -8.66
C LEU A 134 -16.77 25.54 -10.20
N ASP A 135 -17.61 26.41 -10.77
CA ASP A 135 -17.78 26.54 -12.22
C ASP A 135 -16.46 26.99 -12.88
N ALA A 136 -15.68 27.87 -12.24
CA ALA A 136 -14.36 28.28 -12.72
C ALA A 136 -13.28 27.18 -12.61
N MET A 137 -13.47 26.24 -11.69
CA MET A 137 -12.59 25.08 -11.49
C MET A 137 -12.89 23.93 -12.45
N GLU A 138 -14.02 23.94 -13.17
CA GLU A 138 -14.48 22.86 -14.05
C GLU A 138 -13.44 22.48 -15.13
N GLY A 139 -12.66 23.44 -15.63
CA GLY A 139 -11.59 23.19 -16.61
C GLY A 139 -10.27 22.67 -16.04
N PHE A 140 -10.07 22.73 -14.72
CA PHE A 140 -8.87 22.21 -14.05
C PHE A 140 -9.00 20.73 -13.68
N TYR A 141 -10.23 20.25 -13.51
CA TYR A 141 -10.51 18.86 -13.18
C TYR A 141 -10.98 18.12 -14.44
N PRO A 142 -10.24 17.10 -14.91
CA PRO A 142 -10.68 16.35 -16.07
C PRO A 142 -12.07 15.74 -15.82
N PRO A 143 -13.06 15.93 -16.72
CA PRO A 143 -14.45 15.47 -16.52
C PRO A 143 -14.60 13.94 -16.48
N HIS A 144 -13.50 13.20 -16.59
CA HIS A 144 -13.42 11.74 -16.70
C HIS A 144 -12.87 11.08 -15.44
N PHE A 145 -13.24 11.57 -14.25
CA PHE A 145 -13.02 10.79 -13.01
C PHE A 145 -13.63 9.37 -13.07
N ARG A 146 -14.63 9.13 -13.95
CA ARG A 146 -15.14 7.78 -14.24
C ARG A 146 -14.16 6.86 -14.98
N LYS A 147 -13.15 7.41 -15.68
CA LYS A 147 -12.08 6.62 -16.29
C LYS A 147 -11.07 6.13 -15.24
N ARG A 148 -11.02 6.78 -14.08
CA ARG A 148 -10.09 6.43 -13.01
C ARG A 148 -10.49 5.16 -12.27
N GLU A 149 -11.79 4.86 -12.14
CA GLU A 149 -12.28 3.57 -11.59
C GLU A 149 -11.73 2.40 -12.41
N THR A 150 -11.83 2.46 -13.75
CA THR A 150 -11.21 1.46 -14.63
C THR A 150 -9.69 1.41 -14.56
N GLU A 151 -9.01 2.53 -14.27
CA GLU A 151 -7.55 2.55 -14.09
C GLU A 151 -7.14 1.88 -12.77
N PHE A 152 -7.88 2.11 -11.69
CA PHE A 152 -7.62 1.46 -10.40
C PHE A 152 -8.00 -0.02 -10.43
N GLU A 153 -9.10 -0.40 -11.10
CA GLU A 153 -9.44 -1.81 -11.34
C GLU A 153 -8.34 -2.51 -12.14
N GLY A 154 -7.87 -1.89 -13.23
CA GLY A 154 -6.75 -2.40 -14.01
C GLY A 154 -5.46 -2.53 -13.20
N PHE A 155 -5.21 -1.59 -12.28
CA PHE A 155 -4.06 -1.64 -11.37
C PHE A 155 -4.18 -2.80 -10.36
N VAL A 156 -5.34 -2.99 -9.74
CA VAL A 156 -5.61 -4.12 -8.82
C VAL A 156 -5.47 -5.44 -9.57
N GLN A 157 -6.00 -5.56 -10.79
CA GLN A 157 -5.84 -6.76 -11.61
C GLN A 157 -4.37 -7.04 -11.92
N ASN A 158 -3.56 -6.02 -12.23
CA ASN A 158 -2.12 -6.17 -12.45
C ASN A 158 -1.40 -6.70 -11.20
N LEU A 159 -1.78 -6.25 -9.99
CA LEU A 159 -1.25 -6.78 -8.74
C LEU A 159 -1.58 -8.28 -8.58
N LEU A 160 -2.81 -8.69 -8.90
CA LEU A 160 -3.21 -10.10 -8.87
C LEU A 160 -2.38 -10.93 -9.86
N THR A 161 -2.17 -10.45 -11.09
CA THR A 161 -1.31 -11.16 -12.06
C THR A 161 0.14 -11.30 -11.62
N LYS A 162 0.61 -10.42 -10.73
CA LYS A 162 1.95 -10.45 -10.14
C LYS A 162 2.03 -11.26 -8.84
N GLN A 163 0.97 -11.99 -8.48
CA GLN A 163 0.84 -12.73 -7.21
C GLN A 163 0.92 -11.85 -5.95
N GLN A 164 0.63 -10.55 -6.07
CA GLN A 164 0.62 -9.59 -4.95
C GLN A 164 -0.77 -9.48 -4.32
N HIS A 165 -1.36 -10.62 -3.97
CA HIS A 165 -2.75 -10.76 -3.52
C HIS A 165 -3.10 -9.91 -2.30
N LEU A 166 -2.24 -9.86 -1.29
CA LEU A 166 -2.48 -9.04 -0.08
C LEU A 166 -2.47 -7.54 -0.37
N GLU A 167 -1.59 -7.11 -1.27
CA GLU A 167 -1.52 -5.71 -1.69
C GLU A 167 -2.75 -5.37 -2.53
N ALA A 168 -3.16 -6.26 -3.46
CA ALA A 168 -4.38 -6.10 -4.23
C ALA A 168 -5.62 -5.89 -3.32
N ILE A 169 -5.75 -6.66 -2.23
CA ILE A 169 -6.82 -6.48 -1.24
C ILE A 169 -6.73 -5.11 -0.57
N ARG A 170 -5.53 -4.68 -0.16
CA ARG A 170 -5.33 -3.37 0.46
C ARG A 170 -5.76 -2.22 -0.46
N TYR A 171 -5.38 -2.28 -1.73
CA TYR A 171 -5.82 -1.30 -2.72
C TYR A 171 -7.32 -1.40 -2.98
N ALA A 172 -7.88 -2.60 -3.11
CA ALA A 172 -9.32 -2.77 -3.30
C ALA A 172 -10.13 -2.09 -2.18
N TYR A 173 -9.71 -2.23 -0.91
CA TYR A 173 -10.33 -1.52 0.20
C TYR A 173 -10.12 0.00 0.16
N ALA A 174 -8.88 0.46 -0.09
CA ALA A 174 -8.56 1.88 -0.10
C ALA A 174 -9.34 2.67 -1.17
N PHE A 175 -9.64 2.03 -2.30
CA PHE A 175 -10.35 2.63 -3.43
C PHE A 175 -11.83 2.23 -3.51
N GLY A 176 -12.36 1.49 -2.53
CA GLY A 176 -13.77 1.08 -2.50
C GLY A 176 -14.17 0.06 -3.57
N LEU A 177 -13.20 -0.69 -4.13
CA LEU A 177 -13.40 -1.68 -5.19
C LEU A 177 -13.72 -3.09 -4.65
N VAL A 178 -14.17 -3.21 -3.41
CA VAL A 178 -14.42 -4.49 -2.72
C VAL A 178 -15.50 -5.32 -3.42
N GLU A 179 -16.46 -4.69 -4.10
CA GLU A 179 -17.50 -5.39 -4.86
C GLU A 179 -16.94 -6.05 -6.14
N HIS A 180 -16.01 -5.38 -6.83
CA HIS A 180 -15.34 -5.90 -8.02
C HIS A 180 -14.27 -6.93 -7.68
N PHE A 181 -13.61 -6.75 -6.54
CA PHE A 181 -12.52 -7.58 -6.06
C PHE A 181 -12.84 -8.09 -4.65
N PRO A 182 -13.72 -9.09 -4.51
CA PRO A 182 -14.07 -9.67 -3.22
C PRO A 182 -12.81 -10.20 -2.52
N PRO A 183 -12.46 -9.69 -1.31
CA PRO A 183 -11.28 -10.12 -0.59
C PRO A 183 -11.29 -11.62 -0.28
N SER A 184 -12.48 -12.20 -0.10
CA SER A 184 -12.65 -13.64 0.07
C SER A 184 -12.21 -14.44 -1.17
N ALA A 185 -12.60 -14.01 -2.37
CA ALA A 185 -12.16 -14.66 -3.60
C ALA A 185 -10.63 -14.60 -3.76
N ILE A 186 -10.04 -13.43 -3.49
CA ILE A 186 -8.58 -13.22 -3.61
C ILE A 186 -7.81 -14.02 -2.57
N LEU A 187 -8.26 -14.04 -1.31
CA LEU A 187 -7.61 -14.81 -0.24
C LEU A 187 -7.68 -16.31 -0.50
N LYS A 188 -8.80 -16.80 -1.05
CA LYS A 188 -8.94 -18.21 -1.42
C LYS A 188 -7.94 -18.59 -2.52
N ASP A 189 -7.86 -17.80 -3.58
CA ASP A 189 -6.91 -18.03 -4.69
C ASP A 189 -5.45 -17.97 -4.21
N TYR A 190 -5.13 -17.04 -3.32
CA TYR A 190 -3.81 -16.96 -2.70
C TYR A 190 -3.45 -18.21 -1.90
N LEU A 191 -4.36 -18.72 -1.06
CA LEU A 191 -4.14 -19.93 -0.27
C LEU A 191 -4.00 -21.17 -1.15
N GLU A 192 -4.82 -21.29 -2.20
CA GLU A 192 -4.72 -22.38 -3.17
C GLU A 192 -3.38 -22.36 -3.92
N CYS A 193 -2.88 -21.17 -4.29
CA CYS A 193 -1.53 -21.01 -4.83
C CYS A 193 -0.43 -21.40 -3.83
N VAL A 194 -0.59 -21.10 -2.54
CA VAL A 194 0.39 -21.46 -1.51
C VAL A 194 0.43 -22.97 -1.30
N ASP A 195 -0.74 -23.62 -1.26
CA ASP A 195 -0.86 -25.07 -1.09
C ASP A 195 -0.26 -25.83 -2.29
N CYS A 196 -0.56 -25.42 -3.52
CA CYS A 196 0.03 -26.03 -4.72
C CYS A 196 1.57 -25.97 -4.71
N ASN A 197 2.15 -24.79 -4.41
CA ASN A 197 3.61 -24.62 -4.32
C ASN A 197 4.22 -25.46 -3.19
N TYR A 198 3.49 -25.71 -2.12
CA TYR A 198 3.94 -26.53 -1.01
C TYR A 198 3.96 -28.02 -1.37
N VAL A 199 2.86 -28.51 -1.96
CA VAL A 199 2.71 -29.91 -2.39
C VAL A 199 3.74 -30.28 -3.47
N ASP A 200 3.94 -29.41 -4.46
CA ASP A 200 4.91 -29.61 -5.55
C ASP A 200 6.34 -29.84 -5.03
N VAL A 201 6.72 -29.13 -3.95
CA VAL A 201 8.05 -29.29 -3.34
C VAL A 201 8.13 -30.56 -2.50
N TYR A 202 7.03 -30.94 -1.84
CA TYR A 202 7.00 -32.08 -0.93
C TYR A 202 6.99 -33.44 -1.62
N GLU A 203 6.23 -33.55 -2.72
CA GLU A 203 6.09 -34.77 -3.52
C GLU A 203 7.27 -34.99 -4.47
N LYS A 204 8.08 -33.96 -4.72
CA LYS A 204 9.28 -34.07 -5.55
C LYS A 204 10.33 -34.98 -4.92
N GLU A 205 10.53 -36.15 -5.53
CA GLU A 205 11.47 -37.20 -5.07
C GLU A 205 12.94 -36.73 -5.00
N THR A 206 13.30 -35.65 -5.72
CA THR A 206 14.66 -35.10 -5.80
C THR A 206 14.92 -33.93 -4.84
N CYS A 207 13.93 -33.50 -4.07
CA CYS A 207 14.03 -32.32 -3.23
C CYS A 207 14.80 -32.59 -1.93
N SER A 208 15.76 -31.74 -1.63
CA SER A 208 16.56 -31.82 -0.40
C SER A 208 15.73 -31.49 0.84
N VAL A 209 16.16 -32.01 2.00
CA VAL A 209 15.52 -31.72 3.29
C VAL A 209 15.47 -30.21 3.57
N GLN A 210 16.49 -29.47 3.14
CA GLN A 210 16.57 -28.02 3.30
C GLN A 210 15.50 -27.28 2.48
N GLU A 211 15.30 -27.67 1.21
CA GLU A 211 14.28 -27.08 0.35
C GLU A 211 12.86 -27.36 0.89
N LYS A 212 12.62 -28.54 1.49
CA LYS A 212 11.35 -28.85 2.16
C LYS A 212 11.11 -27.96 3.39
N ILE A 213 12.14 -27.70 4.20
CA ILE A 213 12.06 -26.78 5.35
C ILE A 213 11.74 -25.36 4.86
N GLU A 214 12.41 -24.88 3.82
CA GLU A 214 12.17 -23.53 3.27
C GLU A 214 10.76 -23.39 2.69
N ALA A 215 10.22 -24.44 2.06
CA ALA A 215 8.84 -24.46 1.59
C ALA A 215 7.84 -24.37 2.75
N ILE A 216 8.07 -25.10 3.85
CA ILE A 216 7.25 -24.99 5.06
C ILE A 216 7.30 -23.58 5.64
N GLU A 217 8.50 -23.00 5.80
CA GLU A 217 8.65 -21.66 6.39
C GLU A 217 7.96 -20.59 5.54
N ARG A 218 8.04 -20.71 4.21
CA ARG A 218 7.33 -19.83 3.28
C ARG A 218 5.81 -19.98 3.40
N SER A 219 5.29 -21.20 3.50
CA SER A 219 3.86 -21.44 3.73
C SER A 219 3.39 -20.85 5.07
N VAL A 220 4.11 -21.09 6.17
CA VAL A 220 3.79 -20.51 7.49
C VAL A 220 3.80 -18.98 7.45
N ALA A 221 4.77 -18.37 6.78
CA ALA A 221 4.82 -16.91 6.64
C ALA A 221 3.61 -16.36 5.85
N SER A 222 3.20 -17.05 4.78
CA SER A 222 2.02 -16.71 3.98
C SER A 222 0.73 -16.81 4.79
N VAL A 223 0.51 -17.92 5.51
CA VAL A 223 -0.69 -18.11 6.35
C VAL A 223 -0.78 -17.05 7.45
N ARG A 224 0.35 -16.71 8.09
CA ARG A 224 0.40 -15.60 9.07
C ARG A 224 0.05 -14.24 8.46
N ALA A 225 0.44 -14.00 7.21
CA ALA A 225 0.11 -12.76 6.52
C ALA A 225 -1.38 -12.69 6.16
N VAL A 226 -2.01 -13.82 5.81
CA VAL A 226 -3.46 -13.95 5.60
C VAL A 226 -4.23 -13.67 6.89
N ILE A 227 -3.83 -14.27 8.02
CA ILE A 227 -4.45 -13.98 9.33
C ILE A 227 -4.42 -12.49 9.62
N ARG A 228 -3.27 -11.83 9.41
CA ARG A 228 -3.15 -10.38 9.60
C ARG A 228 -4.11 -9.60 8.71
N CYS A 229 -4.21 -9.95 7.43
CA CYS A 229 -5.14 -9.33 6.49
C CYS A 229 -6.60 -9.50 6.93
N ILE A 230 -6.99 -10.70 7.38
CA ILE A 230 -8.34 -10.98 7.88
C ILE A 230 -8.67 -10.10 9.09
N LEU A 231 -7.72 -9.92 10.01
CA LEU A 231 -7.88 -9.08 11.19
C LEU A 231 -7.97 -7.59 10.84
N ASP A 232 -7.10 -7.10 9.95
CA ASP A 232 -7.05 -5.69 9.53
C ASP A 232 -8.37 -5.24 8.88
N TYR A 233 -8.99 -6.12 8.07
CA TYR A 233 -10.24 -5.83 7.35
C TYR A 233 -11.49 -6.47 7.99
N LYS A 234 -11.38 -7.04 9.20
CA LYS A 234 -12.49 -7.63 9.96
C LYS A 234 -13.26 -8.71 9.18
N LEU A 235 -12.55 -9.55 8.45
CA LEU A 235 -13.11 -10.63 7.61
C LEU A 235 -13.37 -11.93 8.37
N GLN A 236 -13.29 -11.91 9.71
CA GLN A 236 -13.35 -13.08 10.59
C GLN A 236 -14.65 -13.89 10.45
N SER A 237 -15.75 -13.24 10.08
CA SER A 237 -17.03 -13.94 9.83
C SER A 237 -16.99 -14.81 8.57
N GLN A 238 -16.16 -14.46 7.60
CA GLN A 238 -15.99 -15.20 6.35
C GLN A 238 -14.81 -16.19 6.41
N TYR A 239 -13.81 -15.88 7.24
CA TYR A 239 -12.62 -16.71 7.45
C TYR A 239 -12.36 -16.91 8.95
N PRO A 240 -12.78 -18.06 9.51
CA PRO A 240 -12.45 -18.41 10.89
C PRO A 240 -10.92 -18.52 11.01
N VAL A 241 -10.34 -17.72 11.90
CA VAL A 241 -8.89 -17.63 12.09
C VAL A 241 -8.34 -18.91 12.71
N GLU A 242 -9.18 -19.63 13.47
CA GLU A 242 -8.84 -20.83 14.22
C GLU A 242 -8.29 -21.93 13.28
N GLN A 243 -8.90 -22.13 12.11
CA GLN A 243 -8.45 -23.12 11.13
C GLN A 243 -7.07 -22.79 10.54
N LEU A 244 -6.78 -21.50 10.34
CA LEU A 244 -5.50 -21.04 9.83
C LEU A 244 -4.40 -21.15 10.90
N GLU A 245 -4.75 -20.96 12.17
CA GLU A 245 -3.84 -21.17 13.31
C GLU A 245 -3.48 -22.65 13.47
N GLU A 246 -4.46 -23.56 13.34
CA GLU A 246 -4.22 -25.00 13.33
C GLU A 246 -3.28 -25.44 12.18
N GLN A 247 -3.45 -24.84 10.99
CA GLN A 247 -2.54 -25.08 9.85
C GLN A 247 -1.10 -24.66 10.16
N ILE A 248 -0.90 -23.51 10.83
CA ILE A 248 0.44 -23.08 11.26
C ILE A 248 1.04 -24.07 12.26
N GLU A 249 0.27 -24.58 13.22
CA GLU A 249 0.76 -25.56 14.20
C GLU A 249 1.21 -26.86 13.51
N LEU A 250 0.39 -27.38 12.59
CA LEU A 250 0.71 -28.58 11.82
C LEU A 250 1.99 -28.43 11.00
N LEU A 251 2.09 -27.33 10.24
CA LEU A 251 3.28 -27.03 9.44
C LEU A 251 4.53 -26.86 10.31
N THR A 252 4.39 -26.26 11.49
CA THR A 252 5.51 -26.07 12.42
C THR A 252 6.01 -27.41 12.97
N ARG A 253 5.12 -28.34 13.33
CA ARG A 253 5.50 -29.72 13.72
C ARG A 253 6.22 -30.45 12.59
N GLN A 254 5.69 -30.37 11.37
CA GLN A 254 6.30 -31.04 10.22
C GLN A 254 7.71 -30.49 9.92
N LYS A 255 7.95 -29.20 10.19
CA LYS A 255 9.30 -28.61 10.11
C LYS A 255 10.27 -29.24 11.10
N GLU A 256 9.82 -29.46 12.34
CA GLU A 256 10.62 -30.06 13.40
C GLU A 256 11.00 -31.51 13.05
N ASP A 257 10.06 -32.27 12.48
CA ASP A 257 10.30 -33.64 12.02
C ASP A 257 11.33 -33.69 10.87
N GLN A 258 11.21 -32.80 9.87
CA GLN A 258 12.20 -32.68 8.79
C GLN A 258 13.58 -32.25 9.30
N ALA A 259 13.61 -31.30 10.24
CA ALA A 259 14.86 -30.87 10.87
C ALA A 259 15.52 -32.02 11.66
N ALA A 260 14.75 -32.82 12.39
CA ALA A 260 15.26 -34.00 13.11
C ALA A 260 15.83 -35.06 12.16
N LEU A 261 15.19 -35.31 11.01
CA LEU A 261 15.69 -36.21 9.97
C LEU A 261 17.03 -35.75 9.39
N SER A 262 17.23 -34.44 9.20
CA SER A 262 18.51 -33.89 8.74
C SER A 262 19.66 -34.16 9.73
N VAL A 263 19.38 -34.12 11.03
CA VAL A 263 20.37 -34.33 12.11
C VAL A 263 20.76 -35.82 12.24
N ILE A 264 19.81 -36.73 12.02
CA ILE A 264 20.06 -38.18 12.11
C ILE A 264 20.98 -38.68 10.98
N CYS A 265 20.90 -38.10 9.78
CA CYS A 265 21.74 -38.47 8.63
C CYS A 265 23.23 -38.11 8.81
N VAL A 266 23.55 -37.10 9.62
CA VAL A 266 24.95 -36.72 9.92
C VAL A 266 25.61 -37.70 10.91
N ALA A 267 24.82 -38.43 11.71
CA ALA A 267 25.30 -39.36 12.72
C ALA A 267 25.61 -40.78 12.21
N LYS A 268 25.45 -41.06 10.90
CA LYS A 268 25.86 -42.33 10.27
C LYS A 268 26.86 -42.08 9.13
N LYS A 269 28.07 -41.63 9.46
CA LYS A 269 29.23 -41.84 8.59
C LYS A 269 30.00 -43.05 9.12
N PRO A 270 30.12 -44.18 8.38
CA PRO A 270 31.00 -45.25 8.81
C PRO A 270 32.44 -44.76 8.69
N GLU A 271 33.13 -44.77 9.82
CA GLU A 271 34.57 -44.68 9.94
C GLU A 271 35.16 -45.92 9.25
N GLN A 272 35.55 -45.79 7.97
CA GLN A 272 36.42 -46.79 7.34
C GLN A 272 37.86 -46.38 7.55
N ALA A 273 38.46 -47.08 8.51
CA ALA A 273 39.88 -47.10 8.79
C ALA A 273 40.70 -47.49 7.54
N ASN A 274 41.77 -46.72 7.38
CA ASN A 274 42.95 -46.93 6.56
C ASN A 274 43.47 -48.38 6.52
N VAL A 275 43.73 -48.91 5.32
CA VAL A 275 44.83 -49.85 5.07
C VAL A 275 45.60 -49.40 3.83
N ASN A 276 46.79 -48.86 4.05
CA ASN A 276 47.82 -48.64 3.03
C ASN A 276 48.47 -49.97 2.62
N GLN A 277 48.61 -50.23 1.31
CA GLN A 277 49.80 -50.91 0.78
C GLN A 277 50.02 -50.63 -0.72
N MET A 278 51.26 -50.83 -1.15
CA MET A 278 52.04 -50.04 -2.10
C MET A 278 52.44 -50.83 -3.37
N GLY A 279 52.64 -50.12 -4.49
CA GLY A 279 53.40 -50.56 -5.69
C GLY A 279 52.54 -50.71 -6.96
N SER A 280 53.01 -50.52 -8.21
CA SER A 280 54.18 -49.87 -8.79
C SER A 280 53.92 -49.77 -10.32
N THR A 281 54.59 -48.83 -11.00
CA THR A 281 54.89 -48.74 -12.45
C THR A 281 53.78 -48.51 -13.51
N ASN A 282 53.88 -47.36 -14.20
CA ASN A 282 53.42 -47.02 -15.57
C ASN A 282 54.33 -47.67 -16.66
N PRO A 283 54.19 -47.45 -18.00
CA PRO A 283 53.05 -47.15 -18.90
C PRO A 283 53.07 -48.00 -20.22
N SER A 284 52.10 -47.86 -21.15
CA SER A 284 52.30 -47.97 -22.64
C SER A 284 51.03 -47.64 -23.46
N ILE A 285 51.22 -46.87 -24.54
CA ILE A 285 50.30 -46.53 -25.67
C ILE A 285 50.74 -47.40 -26.90
N PRO A 286 50.34 -47.19 -28.18
CA PRO A 286 49.06 -47.06 -28.93
C PRO A 286 48.83 -48.29 -29.87
N THR A 287 47.81 -48.38 -30.75
CA THR A 287 47.90 -48.08 -32.21
C THR A 287 46.70 -48.76 -32.91
N GLY A 288 46.09 -48.17 -33.95
CA GLY A 288 45.16 -48.94 -34.82
C GLY A 288 44.12 -48.22 -35.70
N THR A 289 44.49 -47.16 -36.41
CA THR A 289 44.46 -47.11 -37.89
C THR A 289 43.19 -47.47 -38.70
N LEU A 290 42.62 -46.42 -39.30
CA LEU A 290 42.20 -46.20 -40.73
C LEU A 290 40.79 -46.54 -41.29
N SER A 291 40.38 -45.55 -42.09
CA SER A 291 39.62 -45.59 -43.36
C SER A 291 38.09 -45.73 -43.29
N SER A 292 37.30 -45.03 -44.13
CA SER A 292 37.54 -44.00 -45.15
C SER A 292 36.20 -43.57 -45.76
N ALA A 293 36.20 -42.36 -46.33
CA ALA A 293 35.40 -41.90 -47.46
C ALA A 293 33.94 -41.41 -47.26
N SER A 294 33.82 -40.08 -47.25
CA SER A 294 33.16 -39.23 -48.27
C SER A 294 31.81 -39.66 -48.86
N PHE A 295 30.82 -38.76 -48.87
CA PHE A 295 30.33 -38.06 -50.08
C PHE A 295 29.35 -36.91 -49.74
N SER A 296 29.65 -35.75 -50.33
CA SER A 296 28.82 -34.58 -50.71
C SER A 296 27.36 -34.89 -51.10
N ALA A 297 26.37 -33.97 -51.14
CA ALA A 297 26.29 -32.52 -50.93
C ALA A 297 24.82 -32.06 -51.04
N THR A 298 24.62 -30.77 -50.74
CA THR A 298 23.69 -29.81 -51.37
C THR A 298 22.37 -29.48 -50.65
N ALA A 299 22.28 -28.21 -50.27
CA ALA A 299 21.12 -27.46 -49.78
C ALA A 299 20.25 -26.97 -50.98
N PRO A 300 19.42 -25.89 -50.95
CA PRO A 300 18.87 -25.11 -49.84
C PRO A 300 17.39 -24.62 -50.05
N PHE A 301 16.96 -23.80 -49.08
CA PHE A 301 16.11 -22.59 -49.17
C PHE A 301 14.57 -22.68 -49.20
N THR A 302 14.05 -21.71 -48.44
CA THR A 302 12.70 -21.31 -48.01
C THR A 302 11.88 -20.65 -49.14
N PRO A 303 10.63 -20.22 -48.87
CA PRO A 303 10.37 -18.93 -48.22
C PRO A 303 9.75 -19.03 -46.82
#